data_AF-A0AAE1QAP8-F1
#
_entry.id   AF-A0AAE1QAP8-F1
#
_cell.length_a   1.000
_cell.length_b   1.000
_cell.length_c   1.000
_cell.angle_alpha   90.00
_cell.angle_beta   90.00
_cell.angle_gamma   90.00
#
_symmetry.space_group_name_H-M   'P 1'
#
loop_
_entity.id
_entity.type
_entity.pdbx_description
1 polymer ?
#
loop_
_entity_poly.entity_id
_entity_poly.type
_entity_poly.pdbx_seq_one_letter_code
_entity_poly.pdbx_strand_id
1 'polypeptide(L)'
;MKGDARTAAWVLTSLVLGVMLVLVLVMGVCATPTTSSPHTYRYLNITHRLQQFSIFNKGTHVLYGSGRKSEVDLPKCESPNEACNLAHKRFWLTPITERLCRCPDGSECPPRYTSLRDSLTQHVSNRGQLKFCDDGITKLGVCKEGDIALSVRKLDKQIEVDLPTTNTTTVIKQVDSHTTLACRCPWPRAWTLIKTVNTSPNGTLSTYTCSKLGKCMTGEECGFIRQDTLESYYTCSCPEQHLCLFIRPQTPIIVTHMHFHGWAYTARCMPNY
;
A
#
# COMPACT_ATOMS: atom_id res chain seq x y z
N MET A 1 -29.23 -43.77 47.09
CA MET A 1 -27.84 -43.80 46.57
C MET A 1 -27.80 -43.14 45.20
N LYS A 2 -27.33 -41.89 45.13
CA LYS A 2 -26.89 -41.20 43.91
C LYS A 2 -26.02 -40.04 44.40
N GLY A 3 -24.74 -40.32 44.60
CA GLY A 3 -23.74 -39.38 45.09
C GLY A 3 -23.11 -38.60 43.94
N ASP A 4 -23.13 -37.28 44.09
CA ASP A 4 -22.11 -36.30 43.71
C ASP A 4 -21.24 -36.54 42.47
N ALA A 5 -21.73 -36.08 41.32
CA ALA A 5 -20.93 -35.84 40.11
C ALA A 5 -20.45 -34.38 39.96
N ARG A 6 -20.90 -33.45 40.82
CA ARG A 6 -20.60 -32.01 40.68
C ARG A 6 -19.30 -31.56 41.37
N THR A 7 -18.83 -32.29 42.36
CA THR A 7 -17.59 -31.98 43.10
C THR A 7 -16.32 -32.41 42.35
N ALA A 8 -16.38 -33.44 41.50
CA ALA A 8 -15.23 -33.87 40.72
C ALA A 8 -14.83 -32.87 39.61
N ALA A 9 -15.79 -32.17 39.02
CA ALA A 9 -15.54 -31.23 37.92
C ALA A 9 -14.80 -29.96 38.38
N TRP A 10 -15.04 -29.48 39.60
CA TRP A 10 -14.36 -28.30 40.16
C TRP A 10 -12.92 -28.57 40.56
N VAL A 11 -12.61 -29.78 41.03
CA VAL A 11 -11.24 -30.14 41.41
C VAL A 11 -10.33 -30.25 40.18
N LEU A 12 -10.84 -30.79 39.07
CA LEU A 12 -10.09 -30.90 37.82
C LEU A 12 -9.79 -29.55 37.17
N THR A 13 -10.72 -28.60 37.17
CA THR A 13 -10.49 -27.26 36.59
C THR A 13 -9.50 -26.43 37.39
N SER A 14 -9.53 -26.52 38.73
CA SER A 14 -8.55 -25.85 39.59
C SER A 14 -7.14 -26.42 39.45
N LEU A 15 -7.00 -27.74 39.24
CA LEU A 15 -5.69 -28.36 39.05
C LEU A 15 -5.03 -27.96 37.72
N VAL A 16 -5.81 -27.85 36.64
CA VAL A 16 -5.29 -27.44 35.33
C VAL A 16 -4.86 -25.96 35.34
N LEU A 17 -5.59 -25.08 36.01
CA LEU A 17 -5.18 -23.68 36.16
C LEU A 17 -3.90 -23.54 37.01
N GLY A 18 -3.77 -24.34 38.08
CA GLY A 18 -2.56 -24.35 38.91
C GLY A 18 -1.31 -24.78 38.14
N VAL A 19 -1.41 -25.83 37.32
CA VAL A 19 -0.27 -26.33 36.52
C VAL A 19 0.13 -25.33 35.42
N MET A 20 -0.83 -24.65 34.79
CA MET A 20 -0.53 -23.62 33.78
C MET A 20 0.15 -22.38 34.39
N LEU A 21 -0.22 -21.99 35.62
CA LEU A 21 0.40 -20.83 36.28
C LEU A 21 1.87 -21.12 36.67
N VAL A 22 2.17 -22.35 37.09
CA VAL A 22 3.53 -22.77 37.43
C VAL A 22 4.42 -22.84 36.18
N LEU A 23 3.89 -23.26 35.03
CA LEU A 23 4.62 -23.29 33.76
C LEU A 23 5.00 -21.89 33.24
N VAL A 24 4.15 -20.89 33.45
CA VAL A 24 4.45 -19.49 33.08
C VAL A 24 5.52 -18.88 33.98
N LEU A 25 5.56 -19.24 35.27
CA LEU A 25 6.57 -18.77 36.22
C LEU A 25 7.95 -19.42 35.98
N VAL A 26 8.00 -20.67 35.56
CA VAL A 26 9.27 -21.39 35.31
C VAL A 26 9.97 -20.90 34.02
N MET A 27 9.23 -20.39 33.03
CA MET A 27 9.82 -19.85 31.79
C MET A 27 10.25 -18.37 31.88
N GLY A 28 10.06 -17.72 33.03
CA GLY A 28 10.40 -16.30 33.24
C GLY A 28 11.79 -16.03 33.84
N VAL A 29 12.57 -17.05 34.18
CA VAL A 29 13.85 -16.90 34.89
C VAL A 29 15.01 -17.38 34.03
N CYS A 30 15.40 -16.59 33.02
CA CYS A 30 16.70 -16.66 32.35
C CYS A 30 16.94 -15.40 31.52
N ALA A 31 17.26 -14.28 32.19
CA ALA A 31 17.90 -13.12 31.56
C ALA A 31 18.59 -12.26 32.63
N THR A 32 19.78 -12.67 33.06
CA THR A 32 20.69 -11.81 33.83
C THR A 32 21.49 -10.91 32.89
N PRO A 33 21.60 -9.59 33.13
CA PRO A 33 22.53 -8.73 32.40
C PRO A 33 23.88 -8.69 33.13
N THR A 34 24.96 -9.09 32.46
CA THR A 34 26.34 -8.89 32.94
C THR A 34 26.90 -7.58 32.40
N THR A 35 27.25 -6.68 33.32
CA THR A 35 28.05 -5.47 33.09
C THR A 35 29.54 -5.75 33.24
N SER A 36 30.36 -5.40 32.25
CA SER A 36 31.77 -5.00 32.43
C SER A 36 32.29 -4.19 31.23
N SER A 37 32.77 -2.98 31.52
CA SER A 37 33.40 -1.95 30.68
C SER A 37 34.87 -2.27 30.33
N PRO A 38 35.71 -1.40 29.71
CA PRO A 38 35.56 -0.44 28.60
C PRO A 38 36.50 -0.83 27.41
N HIS A 39 36.35 -0.23 26.22
CA HIS A 39 37.47 0.36 25.47
C HIS A 39 36.96 1.02 24.18
N THR A 40 37.26 2.31 24.12
CA THR A 40 37.22 3.29 23.05
C THR A 40 37.64 2.71 21.69
N TYR A 41 36.89 2.95 20.61
CA TYR A 41 37.40 3.45 19.31
C TYR A 41 36.25 3.69 18.30
N ARG A 42 36.27 4.90 17.73
CA ARG A 42 35.69 5.36 16.45
C ARG A 42 34.17 5.55 16.34
N TYR A 43 33.78 6.81 16.51
CA TYR A 43 32.70 7.46 15.76
C TYR A 43 32.86 7.20 14.25
N LEU A 44 31.83 6.65 13.59
CA LEU A 44 31.34 7.11 12.28
C LEU A 44 30.02 6.41 11.90
N ASN A 45 28.97 7.21 11.67
CA ASN A 45 27.82 6.99 10.78
C ASN A 45 27.07 5.64 10.79
N ILE A 46 26.00 5.51 11.61
CA ILE A 46 24.80 4.74 11.24
C ILE A 46 23.54 5.36 11.89
N THR A 47 22.89 6.31 11.21
CA THR A 47 21.52 6.77 11.55
C THR A 47 20.54 6.71 10.37
N HIS A 48 20.79 5.83 9.39
CA HIS A 48 19.86 5.66 8.26
C HIS A 48 19.39 4.21 8.04
N ARG A 49 19.18 3.46 9.13
CA ARG A 49 18.80 2.03 9.04
C ARG A 49 17.89 1.47 10.13
N LEU A 50 17.00 2.29 10.71
CA LEU A 50 16.01 1.81 11.69
C LEU A 50 14.58 2.35 11.46
N GLN A 51 14.09 2.25 10.22
CA GLN A 51 12.66 2.41 9.90
C GLN A 51 12.03 1.12 9.30
N GLN A 52 12.56 -0.05 9.63
CA GLN A 52 11.94 -1.33 9.27
C GLN A 52 11.65 -2.16 10.53
N PHE A 53 10.60 -1.78 11.25
CA PHE A 53 9.88 -2.73 12.09
C PHE A 53 8.76 -3.35 11.25
N SER A 54 9.09 -4.39 10.48
CA SER A 54 8.08 -5.25 9.86
C SER A 54 7.68 -6.35 10.84
N ILE A 55 6.47 -6.27 11.38
CA ILE A 55 5.88 -7.40 12.10
C ILE A 55 5.46 -8.44 11.05
N PHE A 56 6.17 -9.56 11.02
CA PHE A 56 5.84 -10.74 10.22
C PHE A 56 4.59 -11.43 10.79
N ASN A 57 3.42 -11.01 10.34
CA ASN A 57 2.36 -11.98 10.04
C ASN A 57 2.46 -12.31 8.55
N LYS A 58 1.80 -13.37 8.05
CA LYS A 58 1.64 -13.61 6.59
C LYS A 58 0.85 -12.44 5.96
N GLY A 59 1.45 -11.27 5.86
CA GLY A 59 0.77 -9.98 5.92
C GLY A 59 1.40 -8.99 4.95
N THR A 60 0.54 -8.24 4.28
CA THR A 60 0.92 -7.15 3.39
C THR A 60 1.74 -6.10 4.15
N HIS A 61 2.84 -5.64 3.57
CA HIS A 61 3.62 -4.54 4.15
C HIS A 61 2.86 -3.21 3.95
N VAL A 62 2.67 -2.44 5.02
CA VAL A 62 1.90 -1.19 4.98
C VAL A 62 2.83 0.00 4.79
N LEU A 63 2.50 0.89 3.86
CA LEU A 63 3.17 2.17 3.64
C LEU A 63 2.21 3.32 3.92
N TYR A 64 2.73 4.37 4.54
CA TYR A 64 2.04 5.65 4.69
C TYR A 64 2.74 6.67 3.80
N GLY A 65 2.04 7.15 2.78
CA GLY A 65 2.57 8.12 1.83
C GLY A 65 2.68 9.54 2.39
N SER A 66 3.39 10.40 1.67
CA SER A 66 3.29 11.86 1.81
C SER A 66 3.61 12.42 3.21
N GLY A 67 4.68 11.92 3.84
CA GLY A 67 5.16 12.44 5.13
C GLY A 67 4.38 11.96 6.36
N ARG A 68 3.53 10.93 6.21
CA ARG A 68 2.79 10.29 7.31
C ARG A 68 3.56 9.12 7.90
N LYS A 69 3.29 8.81 9.16
CA LYS A 69 3.97 7.71 9.88
C LYS A 69 2.99 6.66 10.41
N SER A 70 1.71 7.00 10.56
CA SER A 70 0.72 6.16 11.21
C SER A 70 -0.71 6.38 10.69
N GLU A 71 -1.63 5.50 11.11
CA GLU A 71 -3.08 5.64 10.85
C GLU A 71 -3.65 6.95 11.36
N VAL A 72 -3.16 7.46 12.49
CA VAL A 72 -3.68 8.69 13.11
C VAL A 72 -3.44 9.90 12.22
N ASP A 73 -2.37 9.87 11.42
CA ASP A 73 -1.98 10.94 10.51
C ASP A 73 -2.82 10.94 9.21
N LEU A 74 -3.58 9.88 8.95
CA LEU A 74 -4.40 9.76 7.74
C LEU A 74 -5.69 10.57 7.86
N PRO A 75 -6.09 11.29 6.80
CA PRO A 75 -7.40 11.92 6.73
C PRO A 75 -8.50 10.85 6.71
N LYS A 76 -9.72 11.25 7.02
CA LYS A 76 -10.89 10.41 6.77
C LYS A 76 -11.22 10.47 5.27
N CYS A 77 -11.67 9.36 4.70
CA CYS A 77 -12.21 9.36 3.34
C CYS A 77 -13.48 10.23 3.30
N GLU A 78 -13.61 11.07 2.29
CA GLU A 78 -14.67 12.07 2.13
C GLU A 78 -15.93 11.48 1.48
N SER A 79 -15.80 10.40 0.72
CA SER A 79 -16.91 9.80 -0.02
C SER A 79 -16.83 8.27 -0.05
N PRO A 80 -17.96 7.56 -0.27
CA PRO A 80 -17.96 6.10 -0.38
C PRO A 80 -17.23 5.59 -1.64
N ASN A 81 -16.99 6.46 -2.62
CA ASN A 81 -16.28 6.14 -3.85
C ASN A 81 -14.81 6.57 -3.80
N GLU A 82 -14.31 6.94 -2.62
CA GLU A 82 -12.91 7.28 -2.40
C GLU A 82 -12.11 6.03 -2.01
N ALA A 83 -10.98 5.85 -2.67
CA ALA A 83 -10.07 4.76 -2.38
C ALA A 83 -9.34 5.01 -1.05
N CYS A 84 -9.44 4.04 -0.15
CA CYS A 84 -8.79 4.07 1.16
C CYS A 84 -7.41 3.40 1.16
N ASN A 85 -7.17 2.46 0.24
CA ASN A 85 -5.86 1.84 0.02
C ASN A 85 -5.52 1.74 -1.47
N LEU A 86 -4.22 1.72 -1.74
CA LEU A 86 -3.64 1.26 -3.00
C LEU A 86 -2.76 0.03 -2.73
N ALA A 87 -3.22 -1.14 -3.17
CA ALA A 87 -2.56 -2.42 -2.97
C ALA A 87 -1.71 -2.81 -4.19
N HIS A 88 -0.45 -3.15 -3.95
CA HIS A 88 0.55 -3.52 -4.94
C HIS A 88 0.99 -4.97 -4.78
N LYS A 89 0.81 -5.77 -5.83
CA LYS A 89 1.34 -7.14 -5.95
C LYS A 89 2.73 -7.09 -6.55
N ARG A 90 3.73 -7.58 -5.82
CA ARG A 90 5.15 -7.58 -6.24
C ARG A 90 5.56 -8.94 -6.77
N PHE A 91 6.56 -9.00 -7.66
CA PHE A 91 6.88 -10.25 -8.38
C PHE A 91 7.52 -11.31 -7.47
N TRP A 92 8.37 -10.90 -6.53
CA TRP A 92 9.18 -11.79 -5.69
C TRP A 92 9.14 -11.44 -4.20
N LEU A 93 8.25 -10.53 -3.82
CA LEU A 93 8.20 -9.96 -2.49
C LEU A 93 6.75 -9.91 -2.01
N THR A 94 6.59 -9.85 -0.69
CA THR A 94 5.29 -9.68 -0.05
C THR A 94 4.59 -8.45 -0.63
N PRO A 95 3.27 -8.54 -0.93
CA PRO A 95 2.50 -7.37 -1.37
C PRO A 95 2.71 -6.18 -0.44
N ILE A 96 2.57 -4.99 -1.01
CA ILE A 96 2.59 -3.72 -0.28
C ILE A 96 1.21 -3.10 -0.38
N THR A 97 0.75 -2.42 0.66
CA THR A 97 -0.44 -1.56 0.62
C THR A 97 -0.07 -0.18 1.10
N GLU A 98 -0.29 0.80 0.24
CA GLU A 98 -0.23 2.21 0.57
C GLU A 98 -1.57 2.66 1.14
N ARG A 99 -1.53 3.27 2.33
CA ARG A 99 -2.70 3.82 3.02
C ARG A 99 -2.97 5.24 2.52
N LEU A 100 -4.21 5.49 2.08
CA LEU A 100 -4.62 6.79 1.53
C LEU A 100 -5.49 7.56 2.54
N CYS A 101 -6.50 6.92 3.11
CA CYS A 101 -7.42 7.51 4.10
C CYS A 101 -8.03 6.45 5.01
N ARG A 102 -8.61 6.89 6.14
CA ARG A 102 -9.35 6.05 7.09
C ARG A 102 -10.84 6.03 6.74
N CYS A 103 -11.46 4.86 6.83
CA CYS A 103 -12.89 4.73 6.63
C CYS A 103 -13.67 5.53 7.69
N PRO A 104 -14.72 6.27 7.28
CA PRO A 104 -15.41 7.23 8.16
C PRO A 104 -16.18 6.56 9.30
N ASP A 105 -16.65 5.34 9.09
CA ASP A 105 -17.35 4.47 10.04
C ASP A 105 -16.41 3.72 11.00
N GLY A 106 -15.08 3.87 10.84
CA GLY A 106 -14.08 3.15 11.61
C GLY A 106 -13.84 1.71 11.15
N SER A 107 -14.45 1.28 10.05
CA SER A 107 -14.18 -0.04 9.46
C SER A 107 -12.73 -0.14 8.96
N GLU A 108 -12.21 -1.38 8.90
CA GLU A 108 -10.89 -1.63 8.33
C GLU A 108 -10.96 -1.65 6.80
N CYS A 109 -10.28 -0.71 6.16
CA CYS A 109 -10.16 -0.71 4.70
C CYS A 109 -9.41 -1.97 4.21
N PRO A 110 -9.94 -2.71 3.20
CA PRO A 110 -9.36 -3.96 2.73
C PRO A 110 -7.86 -3.85 2.42
N PRO A 111 -6.97 -4.58 3.13
CA PRO A 111 -5.54 -4.30 3.09
C PRO A 111 -4.75 -5.14 2.07
N ARG A 112 -5.40 -6.04 1.33
CA ARG A 112 -4.69 -7.03 0.48
C ARG A 112 -5.03 -6.87 -0.98
N TYR A 113 -4.03 -7.10 -1.83
CA TYR A 113 -4.30 -7.39 -3.24
C TYR A 113 -5.10 -8.70 -3.32
N THR A 114 -6.23 -8.67 -4.01
CA THR A 114 -7.17 -9.80 -4.14
C THR A 114 -7.34 -10.21 -5.60
N SER A 115 -8.05 -11.31 -5.85
CA SER A 115 -8.37 -11.73 -7.22
C SER A 115 -9.38 -10.78 -7.90
N LEU A 116 -9.58 -10.94 -9.21
CA LEU A 116 -10.42 -10.09 -10.08
C LEU A 116 -11.90 -9.94 -9.65
N ARG A 117 -12.37 -10.70 -8.65
CA ARG A 117 -13.79 -10.77 -8.25
C ARG A 117 -14.12 -10.03 -6.96
N ASP A 118 -13.21 -9.21 -6.47
CA ASP A 118 -13.44 -8.39 -5.27
C ASP A 118 -14.31 -7.17 -5.63
N SER A 119 -15.51 -7.11 -5.07
CA SER A 119 -16.49 -6.06 -5.36
C SER A 119 -16.08 -4.68 -4.83
N LEU A 120 -15.17 -4.63 -3.86
CA LEU A 120 -14.66 -3.39 -3.24
C LEU A 120 -13.32 -2.97 -3.84
N THR A 121 -13.09 -3.30 -5.11
CA THR A 121 -11.79 -3.13 -5.77
C THR A 121 -11.92 -2.57 -7.18
N GLN A 122 -11.00 -1.67 -7.52
CA GLN A 122 -10.79 -1.21 -8.90
C GLN A 122 -9.34 -1.46 -9.30
N HIS A 123 -9.13 -2.15 -10.41
CA HIS A 123 -7.78 -2.37 -10.95
C HIS A 123 -7.20 -1.07 -11.51
N VAL A 124 -5.97 -0.76 -11.09
CA VAL A 124 -5.17 0.35 -11.65
C VAL A 124 -4.12 -0.14 -12.63
N SER A 125 -3.65 -1.36 -12.43
CA SER A 125 -2.74 -2.07 -13.32
C SER A 125 -3.00 -3.58 -13.19
N ASN A 126 -2.21 -4.40 -13.88
CA ASN A 126 -2.24 -5.85 -13.70
C ASN A 126 -1.80 -6.27 -12.29
N ARG A 127 -1.15 -5.39 -11.53
CA ARG A 127 -0.60 -5.66 -10.19
C ARG A 127 -0.91 -4.59 -9.15
N GLY A 128 -1.71 -3.59 -9.50
CA GLY A 128 -2.17 -2.54 -8.60
C GLY A 128 -3.70 -2.54 -8.51
N GLN A 129 -4.21 -2.32 -7.30
CA GLN A 129 -5.64 -2.27 -7.00
C GLN A 129 -5.96 -1.14 -6.01
N LEU A 130 -6.91 -0.28 -6.36
CA LEU A 130 -7.56 0.60 -5.40
C LEU A 130 -8.59 -0.20 -4.60
N LYS A 131 -8.67 0.08 -3.30
CA LYS A 131 -9.61 -0.53 -2.37
C LYS A 131 -10.51 0.52 -1.76
N PHE A 132 -11.75 0.16 -1.51
CA PHE A 132 -12.80 1.05 -1.03
C PHE A 132 -13.36 0.54 0.30
N CYS A 133 -13.84 1.46 1.13
CA CYS A 133 -14.40 1.14 2.45
C CYS A 133 -15.74 0.42 2.35
N ASP A 134 -16.58 0.81 1.40
CA ASP A 134 -17.98 0.43 1.33
C ASP A 134 -18.39 0.05 -0.11
N ASP A 135 -19.57 -0.54 -0.22
CA ASP A 135 -20.19 -1.01 -1.46
C ASP A 135 -20.57 0.09 -2.45
N GLY A 136 -20.31 1.37 -2.14
CA GLY A 136 -20.64 2.52 -3.00
C GLY A 136 -20.13 2.36 -4.43
N ILE A 137 -18.94 1.77 -4.59
CA ILE A 137 -18.37 1.44 -5.89
C ILE A 137 -19.24 0.48 -6.71
N THR A 138 -19.98 -0.43 -6.08
CA THR A 138 -20.84 -1.40 -6.77
C THR A 138 -22.04 -0.73 -7.44
N LYS A 139 -22.46 0.43 -6.92
CA LYS A 139 -23.56 1.26 -7.44
C LYS A 139 -23.12 2.08 -8.65
N LEU A 140 -21.81 2.17 -8.92
CA LEU A 140 -21.28 2.87 -10.08
C LEU A 140 -21.48 2.07 -11.38
N GLY A 141 -21.90 2.79 -12.41
CA GLY A 141 -21.97 2.27 -13.77
C GLY A 141 -20.58 1.95 -14.34
N VAL A 142 -20.56 1.21 -15.45
CA VAL A 142 -19.34 0.94 -16.21
C VAL A 142 -19.01 2.16 -17.07
N CYS A 143 -17.74 2.57 -17.09
CA CYS A 143 -17.30 3.73 -17.88
C CYS A 143 -17.49 3.50 -19.38
N LYS A 144 -18.03 4.51 -20.08
CA LYS A 144 -18.00 4.59 -21.54
C LYS A 144 -16.67 5.17 -22.01
N GLU A 145 -16.43 5.04 -23.30
CA GLU A 145 -15.24 5.60 -23.92
C GLU A 145 -15.27 7.14 -23.86
N GLY A 146 -14.18 7.74 -23.37
CA GLY A 146 -14.09 9.18 -23.15
C GLY A 146 -14.62 9.68 -21.81
N ASP A 147 -15.36 8.87 -21.05
CA ASP A 147 -15.85 9.27 -19.72
C ASP A 147 -14.68 9.53 -18.76
N ILE A 148 -14.83 10.57 -17.93
CA ILE A 148 -13.95 10.75 -16.76
C ILE A 148 -14.25 9.62 -15.79
N ALA A 149 -13.27 8.75 -15.61
CA ALA A 149 -13.41 7.53 -14.82
C ALA A 149 -12.95 7.71 -13.38
N LEU A 150 -11.88 8.49 -13.18
CA LEU A 150 -11.24 8.65 -11.87
C LEU A 150 -10.63 10.05 -11.74
N SER A 151 -10.66 10.59 -10.53
CA SER A 151 -9.98 11.82 -10.16
C SER A 151 -9.04 11.61 -8.98
N VAL A 152 -7.85 12.19 -9.06
CA VAL A 152 -6.87 12.24 -7.96
C VAL A 152 -6.70 13.70 -7.58
N ARG A 153 -7.17 14.06 -6.39
CA ARG A 153 -7.01 15.40 -5.82
C ARG A 153 -5.92 15.35 -4.74
N LYS A 154 -4.84 16.08 -4.95
CA LYS A 154 -3.75 16.26 -3.97
C LYS A 154 -3.85 17.64 -3.34
N LEU A 155 -3.90 17.70 -2.02
CA LEU A 155 -3.86 18.95 -1.27
C LEU A 155 -2.55 19.02 -0.49
N ASP A 156 -1.80 20.10 -0.66
CA ASP A 156 -0.59 20.33 0.11
C ASP A 156 -0.97 20.89 1.48
N LYS A 157 -0.55 20.19 2.54
CA LYS A 157 -0.73 20.59 3.92
C LYS A 157 0.62 20.92 4.55
N GLN A 158 0.69 22.05 5.22
CA GLN A 158 1.84 22.42 6.04
C GLN A 158 1.46 22.22 7.50
N ILE A 159 2.26 21.42 8.21
CA ILE A 159 2.09 21.19 9.64
C ILE A 159 3.29 21.77 10.35
N GLU A 160 3.04 22.74 11.22
CA GLU A 160 4.04 23.27 12.13
C GLU A 160 4.20 22.30 13.29
N VAL A 161 5.44 21.85 13.50
CA VAL A 161 5.81 20.99 14.62
C VAL A 161 6.82 21.74 15.47
N ASP A 162 6.40 22.06 16.69
CA ASP A 162 7.25 22.61 17.72
C ASP A 162 8.22 21.54 18.21
N LEU A 163 9.52 21.76 18.05
CA LEU A 163 10.51 20.88 18.68
C LEU A 163 10.66 21.29 20.14
N PRO A 164 10.46 20.38 21.12
CA PRO A 164 10.54 20.73 22.53
C PRO A 164 11.94 21.12 23.01
N THR A 165 12.99 20.84 22.22
CA THR A 165 14.39 20.97 22.65
C THR A 165 15.11 22.20 22.07
N THR A 166 14.55 22.81 21.03
CA THR A 166 15.06 24.02 20.40
C THR A 166 13.82 24.84 20.07
N ASN A 167 13.72 26.10 20.53
CA ASN A 167 12.59 27.01 20.26
C ASN A 167 12.48 27.34 18.75
N THR A 168 12.32 26.33 17.92
CA THR A 168 12.36 26.33 16.46
C THR A 168 11.17 25.49 16.00
N THR A 169 10.22 26.16 15.37
CA THR A 169 9.14 25.55 14.61
C THR A 169 9.70 24.92 13.35
N THR A 170 9.41 23.65 13.11
CA THR A 170 9.70 22.98 11.83
C THR A 170 8.41 22.80 11.04
N VAL A 171 8.41 23.17 9.76
CA VAL A 171 7.25 22.97 8.88
C VAL A 171 7.40 21.65 8.13
N ILE A 172 6.55 20.68 8.44
CA ILE A 172 6.47 19.41 7.72
C ILE A 172 5.45 19.57 6.58
N LYS A 173 5.90 19.33 5.35
CA LYS A 173 5.02 19.23 4.18
C LYS A 173 4.39 17.85 4.13
N GLN A 174 3.07 17.78 4.23
CA GLN A 174 2.26 16.60 3.98
C GLN A 174 1.39 16.82 2.75
N VAL A 175 1.01 15.73 2.08
CA VAL A 175 0.11 15.79 0.91
C VAL A 175 -1.06 14.85 1.13
N ASP A 176 -2.27 15.38 1.16
CA ASP A 176 -3.51 14.62 1.27
C ASP A 176 -3.93 14.22 -0.13
N SER A 177 -3.94 12.93 -0.44
CA SER A 177 -4.24 12.41 -1.78
C SER A 177 -5.58 11.69 -1.77
N HIS A 178 -6.61 12.35 -2.27
CA HIS A 178 -7.97 11.82 -2.38
C HIS A 178 -8.19 11.25 -3.77
N THR A 179 -8.56 9.98 -3.86
CA THR A 179 -8.76 9.29 -5.15
C THR A 179 -10.18 8.81 -5.26
N THR A 180 -10.96 9.47 -6.11
CA THR A 180 -12.40 9.23 -6.24
C THR A 180 -12.71 8.58 -7.57
N LEU A 181 -13.51 7.52 -7.53
CA LEU A 181 -14.00 6.84 -8.72
C LEU A 181 -15.35 7.43 -9.16
N ALA A 182 -15.49 7.75 -10.44
CA ALA A 182 -16.74 8.23 -11.04
C ALA A 182 -17.52 7.11 -11.74
N CYS A 183 -16.81 6.13 -12.32
CA CYS A 183 -17.37 4.93 -12.92
C CYS A 183 -16.37 3.78 -12.86
N ARG A 184 -16.86 2.53 -12.98
CA ARG A 184 -16.00 1.34 -12.94
C ARG A 184 -15.34 1.10 -14.29
N CYS A 185 -14.02 0.95 -14.28
CA CYS A 185 -13.22 0.68 -15.47
C CYS A 185 -13.10 -0.84 -15.67
N PRO A 186 -13.61 -1.41 -16.79
CA PRO A 186 -13.49 -2.83 -17.09
C PRO A 186 -12.04 -3.27 -17.19
N TRP A 187 -11.72 -4.45 -16.67
CA TRP A 187 -10.41 -5.07 -16.85
C TRP A 187 -10.39 -5.96 -18.11
N PRO A 188 -9.33 -5.95 -18.94
CA PRO A 188 -8.13 -5.12 -18.90
C PRO A 188 -8.27 -3.82 -19.71
N ARG A 189 -8.13 -2.68 -19.03
CA ARG A 189 -8.09 -1.34 -19.66
C ARG A 189 -7.01 -0.49 -19.00
N ALA A 190 -6.56 0.52 -19.74
CA ALA A 190 -5.53 1.44 -19.31
C ALA A 190 -6.15 2.73 -18.76
N TRP A 191 -5.46 3.32 -17.79
CA TRP A 191 -5.78 4.65 -17.27
C TRP A 191 -4.97 5.69 -18.02
N THR A 192 -5.65 6.66 -18.63
CA THR A 192 -5.00 7.73 -19.39
C THR A 192 -5.26 9.06 -18.72
N LEU A 193 -4.19 9.80 -18.39
CA LEU A 193 -4.31 11.14 -17.84
C LEU A 193 -4.89 12.08 -18.91
N ILE A 194 -5.99 12.75 -18.59
CA ILE A 194 -6.63 13.73 -19.47
C ILE A 194 -6.02 15.10 -19.23
N LYS A 195 -6.03 15.53 -17.96
CA LYS A 195 -5.54 16.83 -17.54
C LYS A 195 -5.22 16.83 -16.06
N THR A 196 -4.30 17.70 -15.69
CA THR A 196 -4.04 18.11 -14.31
C THR A 196 -4.29 19.61 -14.22
N VAL A 197 -5.10 20.03 -13.26
CA VAL A 197 -5.36 21.45 -12.98
C VAL A 197 -4.93 21.79 -11.57
N ASN A 198 -4.41 23.00 -11.36
CA ASN A 198 -4.12 23.50 -10.02
C ASN A 198 -5.42 23.91 -9.34
N THR A 199 -5.59 23.52 -8.09
CA THR A 199 -6.75 23.88 -7.25
C THR A 199 -6.30 24.82 -6.13
N SER A 200 -7.07 25.89 -5.90
CA SER A 200 -6.86 26.79 -4.77
C SER A 200 -7.24 26.10 -3.44
N PRO A 201 -6.53 26.33 -2.32
CA PRO A 201 -5.40 27.26 -2.15
C PRO A 201 -4.02 26.70 -2.54
N ASN A 202 -3.76 25.39 -2.46
CA ASN A 202 -2.53 24.74 -2.93
C ASN A 202 -2.79 23.24 -3.14
N GLY A 203 -3.24 22.88 -4.34
CA GLY A 203 -3.47 21.48 -4.69
C GLY A 203 -3.48 21.23 -6.19
N THR A 204 -3.61 19.97 -6.55
CA THR A 204 -3.75 19.54 -7.94
C THR A 204 -4.90 18.56 -8.07
N LEU A 205 -5.62 18.64 -9.20
CA LEU A 205 -6.66 17.69 -9.58
C LEU A 205 -6.28 17.07 -10.91
N SER A 206 -5.88 15.81 -10.88
CA SER A 206 -5.63 14.98 -12.06
C SER A 206 -6.86 14.16 -12.39
N THR A 207 -7.29 14.18 -13.64
CA THR A 207 -8.47 13.43 -14.11
C THR A 207 -8.06 12.41 -15.16
N TYR A 208 -8.63 11.22 -15.07
CA TYR A 208 -8.24 10.06 -15.88
C TYR A 208 -9.45 9.47 -16.61
N THR A 209 -9.25 9.06 -17.87
CA THR A 209 -10.18 8.19 -18.59
C THR A 209 -9.74 6.73 -18.49
N CYS A 210 -10.69 5.84 -18.80
CA CYS A 210 -10.48 4.41 -18.93
C CYS A 210 -10.57 4.01 -20.42
N SER A 211 -9.43 3.68 -21.03
CA SER A 211 -9.31 3.38 -22.47
C SER A 211 -8.89 1.91 -22.70
N LYS A 212 -9.16 1.38 -23.90
CA LYS A 212 -8.68 0.02 -24.24
C LYS A 212 -7.16 -0.02 -24.16
N LEU A 213 -6.62 -1.12 -23.63
CA LEU A 213 -5.18 -1.34 -23.62
C LEU A 213 -4.69 -1.42 -25.08
N GLY A 214 -3.74 -0.56 -25.45
CA GLY A 214 -3.18 -0.52 -26.80
C GLY A 214 -2.41 -1.79 -27.15
N LYS A 215 -2.13 -1.98 -28.44
CA LYS A 215 -1.17 -3.00 -28.91
C LYS A 215 0.16 -2.31 -29.19
N CYS A 216 1.26 -2.90 -28.72
CA CYS A 216 2.61 -2.43 -29.04
C CYS A 216 3.16 -3.16 -30.28
N MET A 217 4.17 -2.59 -30.90
CA MET A 217 4.99 -3.22 -31.94
C MET A 217 6.18 -3.99 -31.33
N THR A 218 6.81 -4.83 -32.15
CA THR A 218 8.09 -5.47 -31.79
C THR A 218 9.15 -4.42 -31.46
N GLY A 219 9.83 -4.58 -30.33
CA GLY A 219 10.84 -3.67 -29.82
C GLY A 219 10.29 -2.43 -29.08
N GLU A 220 8.97 -2.20 -29.10
CA GLU A 220 8.35 -1.07 -28.40
C GLU A 220 8.31 -1.29 -26.89
N GLU A 221 8.28 -0.18 -26.14
CA GLU A 221 8.10 -0.18 -24.69
C GLU A 221 6.71 -0.69 -24.31
N CYS A 222 6.66 -1.73 -23.48
CA CYS A 222 5.42 -2.45 -23.17
C CYS A 222 5.02 -2.42 -21.70
N GLY A 223 5.89 -1.89 -20.83
CA GLY A 223 5.62 -1.82 -19.41
C GLY A 223 6.82 -1.36 -18.61
N PHE A 224 6.63 -1.28 -17.29
CA PHE A 224 7.62 -0.76 -16.37
C PHE A 224 7.67 -1.55 -15.06
N ILE A 225 8.79 -1.48 -14.33
CA ILE A 225 8.91 -1.87 -12.91
C ILE A 225 9.30 -0.63 -12.12
N ARG A 226 8.46 -0.24 -11.16
CA ARG A 226 8.77 0.89 -10.27
C ARG A 226 9.95 0.55 -9.37
N GLN A 227 10.88 1.48 -9.17
CA GLN A 227 12.05 1.23 -8.30
C GLN A 227 11.69 1.25 -6.81
N ASP A 228 10.64 1.97 -6.41
CA ASP A 228 10.22 2.13 -5.02
C ASP A 228 9.52 0.87 -4.46
N THR A 229 8.59 0.33 -5.24
CA THR A 229 7.69 -0.76 -4.83
C THR A 229 8.01 -2.06 -5.56
N LEU A 230 8.79 -2.06 -6.64
CA LEU A 230 8.99 -3.22 -7.51
C LEU A 230 7.67 -3.81 -8.04
N GLU A 231 6.62 -2.99 -8.12
CA GLU A 231 5.42 -3.30 -8.87
C GLU A 231 5.72 -3.20 -10.36
N SER A 232 5.36 -4.24 -11.10
CA SER A 232 5.41 -4.24 -12.56
C SER A 232 4.04 -3.96 -13.15
N TYR A 233 4.01 -3.16 -14.20
CA TYR A 233 2.78 -2.88 -14.93
C TYR A 233 2.99 -2.80 -16.43
N TYR A 234 1.97 -3.22 -17.18
CA TYR A 234 1.97 -3.19 -18.64
C TYR A 234 1.20 -1.97 -19.16
N THR A 235 1.73 -1.32 -20.19
CA THR A 235 1.11 -0.15 -20.85
C THR A 235 0.42 -0.53 -22.16
N CYS A 236 0.82 -1.64 -22.77
CA CYS A 236 0.23 -2.18 -23.98
C CYS A 236 0.42 -3.71 -24.04
N SER A 237 -0.31 -4.37 -24.93
CA SER A 237 -0.17 -5.80 -25.23
C SER A 237 0.81 -6.01 -26.37
N CYS A 238 1.81 -6.86 -26.17
CA CYS A 238 2.74 -7.24 -27.23
C CYS A 238 2.05 -8.03 -28.37
N PRO A 239 2.65 -8.08 -29.56
CA PRO A 239 2.20 -8.93 -30.67
C PRO A 239 2.22 -10.42 -30.30
N GLU A 240 1.60 -11.24 -31.14
CA GLU A 240 1.68 -12.70 -31.00
C GLU A 240 3.13 -13.18 -31.00
N GLN A 241 3.42 -14.26 -30.25
CA GLN A 241 4.76 -14.80 -30.06
C GLN A 241 5.78 -13.81 -29.49
N HIS A 242 5.34 -12.70 -28.89
CA HIS A 242 6.21 -11.76 -28.20
C HIS A 242 5.90 -11.73 -26.70
N LEU A 243 6.94 -11.55 -25.89
CA LEU A 243 6.84 -11.32 -24.46
C LEU A 243 7.31 -9.91 -24.11
N CYS A 244 6.67 -9.32 -23.11
CA CYS A 244 7.10 -8.04 -22.56
C CYS A 244 8.24 -8.28 -21.56
N LEU A 245 9.49 -8.07 -21.99
CA LEU A 245 10.69 -8.48 -21.26
C LEU A 245 11.52 -7.28 -20.79
N PHE A 246 12.07 -7.42 -19.58
CA PHE A 246 13.05 -6.49 -19.00
C PHE A 246 14.47 -6.95 -19.35
N ILE A 247 14.97 -6.49 -20.50
CA ILE A 247 16.29 -6.87 -21.03
C ILE A 247 17.39 -6.08 -20.31
N ARG A 248 18.39 -6.76 -19.75
CA ARG A 248 19.55 -6.12 -19.12
C ARG A 248 20.65 -5.79 -20.15
N PRO A 249 21.50 -4.76 -19.92
CA PRO A 249 21.46 -3.80 -18.80
C PRO A 249 20.37 -2.74 -18.98
N GLN A 250 19.82 -2.23 -17.86
CA GLN A 250 18.81 -1.17 -17.88
C GLN A 250 19.24 0.04 -17.06
N THR A 251 19.16 1.21 -17.67
CA THR A 251 19.16 2.49 -16.97
C THR A 251 17.73 2.85 -16.61
N PRO A 252 17.42 3.11 -15.33
CA PRO A 252 16.08 3.53 -14.95
C PRO A 252 15.76 4.89 -15.58
N ILE A 253 14.49 5.11 -15.90
CA ILE A 253 13.97 6.37 -16.43
C ILE A 253 12.90 6.94 -15.50
N ILE A 254 12.68 8.25 -15.54
CA ILE A 254 11.59 8.88 -14.80
C ILE A 254 10.30 8.68 -15.58
N VAL A 255 9.30 8.07 -14.95
CA VAL A 255 7.97 7.88 -15.52
C VAL A 255 6.90 8.49 -14.62
N THR A 256 5.78 8.87 -15.22
CA THR A 256 4.63 9.40 -14.50
C THR A 256 3.40 8.59 -14.86
N HIS A 257 2.78 7.99 -13.85
CA HIS A 257 1.56 7.21 -13.94
C HIS A 257 0.61 7.57 -12.79
N MET A 258 -0.61 7.04 -12.84
CA MET A 258 -1.56 7.22 -11.75
C MET A 258 -0.95 6.71 -10.43
N HIS A 259 -0.91 7.58 -9.41
CA HIS A 259 -0.25 7.34 -8.12
C HIS A 259 1.27 7.12 -8.14
N PHE A 260 1.95 7.39 -9.25
CA PHE A 260 3.40 7.19 -9.31
C PHE A 260 4.10 8.27 -10.13
N HIS A 261 5.13 8.87 -9.56
CA HIS A 261 6.08 9.71 -10.27
C HIS A 261 7.46 9.39 -9.72
N GLY A 262 8.34 8.85 -10.56
CA GLY A 262 9.67 8.46 -10.11
C GLY A 262 10.36 7.50 -11.08
N TRP A 263 11.44 6.90 -10.58
CA TRP A 263 12.31 6.03 -11.36
C TRP A 263 11.70 4.64 -11.59
N ALA A 264 11.75 4.16 -12.82
CA ALA A 264 11.31 2.83 -13.21
C ALA A 264 12.24 2.20 -14.26
N TYR A 265 12.26 0.87 -14.28
CA TYR A 265 12.87 0.05 -15.32
C TYR A 265 11.86 -0.21 -16.44
N THR A 266 12.30 -0.28 -17.68
CA THR A 266 11.41 -0.37 -18.86
C THR A 266 11.46 -1.76 -19.49
N ALA A 267 10.31 -2.33 -19.84
CA ALA A 267 10.23 -3.56 -20.62
C ALA A 267 9.94 -3.27 -22.10
N ARG A 268 10.37 -4.19 -22.97
CA ARG A 268 10.11 -4.13 -24.42
C ARG A 268 9.51 -5.43 -24.95
N CYS A 269 8.72 -5.33 -26.01
CA CYS A 269 8.17 -6.51 -26.68
C CYS A 269 9.27 -7.22 -27.49
N MET A 270 9.60 -8.44 -27.09
CA MET A 270 10.64 -9.25 -27.73
C MET A 270 10.07 -10.59 -28.20
N PRO A 271 10.57 -11.15 -29.32
CA PRO A 271 10.17 -12.48 -29.75
C PRO A 271 10.45 -13.54 -28.67
N ASN A 272 9.51 -14.47 -28.51
CA ASN A 272 9.63 -15.64 -27.67
C ASN A 272 10.36 -16.74 -28.47
N TYR A 273 11.68 -16.88 -28.26
CA TYR A 273 12.50 -17.92 -28.89
C TYR A 273 12.51 -19.21 -28.06
#